data_AF-A0A7J8LGE7-F1
#
_entry.id   AF-A0A7J8LGE7-F1
#
_cell.length_a   1.000
_cell.length_b   1.000
_cell.length_c   1.000
_cell.angle_alpha   90.00
_cell.angle_beta   90.00
_cell.angle_gamma   90.00
#
_symmetry.space_group_name_H-M   'P 1'
#
loop_
_entity.id
_entity.type
_entity.pdbx_description
1 polymer ?
#
loop_
_entity_poly.entity_id
_entity_poly.type
_entity_poly.pdbx_seq_one_letter_code
_entity_poly.pdbx_strand_id
1 'polypeptide(L)'
;VPSLEHNGKIIGESLDLIKYVDCNFEGPSLVPNDPDKKRTLEELLSYTDKFVEMLFASFKGDPEKEAGAAFNYLEDALKKYDDGPFLLGRDFSLFRGAKVPAYLLHSPLYDMDELKFFEADIAYIPFVERFQIFLSEVFKYDIIAGRPKLAAWIEELNKIDAYKQTKIVDPKQLVEYYKQRFM
;
A
#
# COMPACT_ATOMS: atom_id res chain seq x y z
N VAL A 1 4.66 16.10 9.98
CA VAL A 1 5.15 14.84 10.59
C VAL A 1 4.82 13.72 9.63
N PRO A 2 5.64 12.66 9.50
CA PRO A 2 6.74 12.23 10.39
C PRO A 2 8.11 12.91 10.15
N SER A 3 9.05 12.67 11.09
CA SER A 3 10.49 12.88 10.98
C SER A 3 11.23 11.86 11.87
N LEU A 4 12.42 11.38 11.46
CA LEU A 4 13.25 10.44 12.22
C LEU A 4 14.60 11.06 12.55
N GLU A 5 15.03 10.94 13.80
CA GLU A 5 16.40 11.27 14.22
C GLU A 5 17.21 9.97 14.39
N HIS A 6 18.29 9.82 13.63
CA HIS A 6 19.21 8.69 13.73
C HIS A 6 20.62 9.10 13.31
N ASN A 7 21.65 8.65 14.03
CA ASN A 7 23.05 8.99 13.75
C ASN A 7 23.32 10.51 13.62
N GLY A 8 22.68 11.31 14.47
CA GLY A 8 22.82 12.78 14.46
C GLY A 8 22.24 13.48 13.23
N LYS A 9 21.43 12.78 12.42
CA LYS A 9 20.69 13.34 11.28
C LYS A 9 19.20 13.32 11.55
N ILE A 10 18.51 14.37 11.11
CA ILE A 10 17.05 14.44 11.08
C ILE A 10 16.60 14.25 9.63
N ILE A 11 15.74 13.26 9.40
CA ILE A 11 15.19 12.92 8.09
C ILE A 11 13.68 13.22 8.14
N GLY A 12 13.20 14.03 7.19
CA GLY A 12 11.78 14.30 6.96
C GLY A 12 11.26 13.49 5.77
N GLU A 13 10.00 13.73 5.39
CA GLU A 13 9.29 13.07 4.27
C GLU A 13 9.05 11.56 4.46
N SER A 14 7.79 11.14 4.41
CA SER A 14 7.43 9.76 4.77
C SER A 14 8.04 8.70 3.85
N LEU A 15 8.17 8.97 2.54
CA LEU A 15 8.77 8.02 1.60
C LEU A 15 10.29 7.90 1.80
N ASP A 16 10.97 9.02 2.00
CA ASP A 16 12.41 9.02 2.33
C ASP A 16 12.68 8.26 3.64
N LEU A 17 11.76 8.37 4.61
CA LEU A 17 11.84 7.64 5.87
C LEU A 17 11.66 6.13 5.71
N ILE A 18 10.68 5.68 4.92
CA ILE A 18 10.48 4.24 4.69
C ILE A 18 11.72 3.65 4.03
N LYS A 19 12.23 4.31 2.99
CA LYS A 19 13.48 3.92 2.33
C LYS A 19 14.69 3.94 3.28
N TYR A 20 14.80 4.95 4.14
CA TYR A 20 15.87 5.01 5.11
C TYR A 20 15.81 3.84 6.11
N VAL A 21 14.62 3.51 6.61
CA VAL A 21 14.42 2.37 7.51
C VAL A 21 14.84 1.08 6.81
N ASP A 22 14.34 0.83 5.60
CA ASP A 22 14.68 -0.37 4.80
C ASP A 22 16.19 -0.52 4.56
N CYS A 23 16.90 0.60 4.37
CA CYS A 23 18.34 0.58 4.06
C CYS A 23 19.26 0.54 5.29
N ASN A 24 18.78 0.91 6.49
CA ASN A 24 19.65 1.14 7.65
C ASN A 24 19.31 0.29 8.88
N PHE A 25 18.20 -0.45 8.86
CA PHE A 25 17.77 -1.33 9.95
C PHE A 25 17.63 -2.76 9.45
N GLU A 26 17.80 -3.73 10.35
CA GLU A 26 17.60 -5.14 10.03
C GLU A 26 16.10 -5.43 9.84
N GLY A 27 15.79 -6.31 8.89
CA GLY A 27 14.43 -6.76 8.64
C GLY A 27 14.22 -7.28 7.22
N PRO A 28 13.01 -7.80 6.90
CA PRO A 28 12.65 -8.16 5.54
C PRO A 28 12.64 -6.91 4.64
N SER A 29 13.31 -6.98 3.48
CA SER A 29 13.36 -5.82 2.57
C SER A 29 11.99 -5.49 1.98
N LEU A 30 11.68 -4.19 1.93
CA LEU A 30 10.47 -3.59 1.38
C LEU A 30 10.57 -3.25 -0.11
N VAL A 31 11.69 -3.58 -0.76
CA VAL A 31 11.94 -3.37 -2.18
C VAL A 31 12.06 -4.74 -2.88
N PRO A 32 11.39 -4.97 -4.02
CA PRO A 32 11.56 -6.21 -4.77
C PRO A 32 12.96 -6.26 -5.41
N ASN A 33 13.51 -7.44 -5.66
CA ASN A 33 14.76 -7.56 -6.42
C ASN A 33 14.53 -7.64 -7.93
N ASP A 34 13.38 -8.15 -8.37
CA ASP A 34 13.04 -8.21 -9.79
C ASP A 34 13.07 -6.79 -10.43
N PRO A 35 13.86 -6.56 -11.49
CA PRO A 35 14.04 -5.23 -12.08
C PRO A 35 12.74 -4.58 -12.60
N ASP A 36 11.81 -5.36 -13.13
CA ASP A 36 10.54 -4.83 -13.64
C ASP A 36 9.60 -4.45 -12.49
N LYS A 37 9.64 -5.22 -11.39
CA LYS A 37 8.93 -4.88 -10.16
C LYS A 37 9.54 -3.65 -9.47
N LYS A 38 10.86 -3.44 -9.54
CA LYS A 38 11.51 -2.20 -9.08
C LYS A 38 11.05 -0.97 -9.87
N ARG A 39 11.01 -1.06 -11.21
CA ARG A 39 10.48 0.04 -12.03
C ARG A 39 9.03 0.35 -11.67
N THR A 40 8.22 -0.69 -11.48
CA THR A 40 6.82 -0.51 -11.09
C THR A 40 6.68 0.09 -9.70
N LEU A 41 7.56 -0.26 -8.75
CA LEU A 41 7.62 0.39 -7.45
C LEU A 41 7.87 1.90 -7.61
N GLU A 42 8.87 2.29 -8.40
CA GLU A 42 9.18 3.71 -8.66
C GLU A 42 8.00 4.45 -9.31
N GLU A 43 7.34 3.83 -10.29
CA GLU A 43 6.12 4.37 -10.93
C GLU A 43 5.01 4.60 -9.89
N LEU A 44 4.71 3.60 -9.06
CA LEU A 44 3.69 3.67 -8.01
C LEU A 44 4.01 4.76 -6.99
N LEU A 45 5.25 4.83 -6.50
CA LEU A 45 5.65 5.85 -5.53
C LEU A 45 5.57 7.26 -6.13
N SER A 46 5.97 7.44 -7.38
CA SER A 46 5.88 8.74 -8.07
C SER A 46 4.45 9.24 -8.28
N TYR A 47 3.46 8.32 -8.28
CA TYR A 47 2.06 8.66 -8.46
C TYR A 47 1.33 9.01 -7.15
N THR A 48 1.95 8.76 -5.99
CA THR A 48 1.29 8.94 -4.67
C THR A 48 0.75 10.35 -4.46
N ASP A 49 1.51 11.40 -4.79
CA ASP A 49 1.04 12.79 -4.66
C ASP A 49 -0.22 13.05 -5.48
N LYS A 50 -0.24 12.60 -6.74
CA LYS A 50 -1.40 12.73 -7.62
C LYS A 50 -2.58 11.92 -7.12
N PHE A 51 -2.35 10.71 -6.63
CA PHE A 51 -3.38 9.88 -6.02
C PHE A 51 -4.04 10.62 -4.84
N VAL A 52 -3.24 11.17 -3.93
CA VAL A 52 -3.72 11.92 -2.77
C VAL A 52 -4.45 13.19 -3.19
N GLU A 53 -3.95 13.93 -4.19
CA GLU A 53 -4.61 15.11 -4.75
C GLU A 53 -6.03 14.77 -5.25
N MET A 54 -6.17 13.71 -6.05
CA MET A 54 -7.46 13.25 -6.58
C MET A 54 -8.43 12.85 -5.46
N LEU A 55 -7.92 12.18 -4.41
CA LEU A 55 -8.71 11.82 -3.25
C LEU A 55 -9.23 13.07 -2.52
N PHE A 56 -8.40 14.09 -2.27
CA PHE A 56 -8.87 15.32 -1.60
C PHE A 56 -9.76 16.19 -2.50
N ALA A 57 -9.55 16.18 -3.83
CA ALA A 57 -10.41 16.89 -4.77
C ALA A 57 -11.86 16.36 -4.73
N SER A 58 -12.04 15.07 -4.43
CA SER A 58 -13.36 14.44 -4.30
C SER A 58 -14.26 15.07 -3.23
N PHE A 59 -13.70 15.76 -2.22
CA PHE A 59 -14.50 16.38 -1.15
C PHE A 59 -15.30 17.60 -1.61
N LYS A 60 -14.86 18.26 -2.69
CA LYS A 60 -15.50 19.45 -3.26
C LYS A 60 -16.10 19.19 -4.65
N GLY A 61 -15.79 18.04 -5.24
CA GLY A 61 -16.23 17.64 -6.57
C GLY A 61 -17.21 16.47 -6.53
N ASP A 62 -17.20 15.69 -7.60
CA ASP A 62 -17.94 14.42 -7.70
C ASP A 62 -17.06 13.27 -7.19
N PRO A 63 -17.42 12.61 -6.07
CA PRO A 63 -16.65 11.49 -5.53
C PRO A 63 -16.48 10.33 -6.51
N GLU A 64 -17.49 10.00 -7.31
CA GLU A 64 -17.43 8.88 -8.25
C GLU A 64 -16.43 9.15 -9.37
N LYS A 65 -16.31 10.41 -9.79
CA LYS A 65 -15.37 10.81 -10.83
C LYS A 65 -13.95 10.94 -10.29
N GLU A 66 -13.76 11.74 -9.24
CA GLU A 66 -12.41 12.13 -8.78
C GLU A 66 -11.76 10.98 -7.97
N ALA A 67 -12.41 10.53 -6.90
CA ALA A 67 -11.90 9.40 -6.12
C ALA A 67 -11.99 8.10 -6.91
N GLY A 68 -13.03 7.92 -7.72
CA GLY A 68 -13.16 6.74 -8.56
C GLY A 68 -12.02 6.57 -9.56
N ALA A 69 -11.51 7.65 -10.15
CA ALA A 69 -10.34 7.59 -11.02
C ALA A 69 -9.07 7.17 -10.24
N ALA A 70 -8.89 7.64 -9.00
CA ALA A 70 -7.76 7.25 -8.15
C ALA A 70 -7.83 5.76 -7.78
N PHE A 71 -9.01 5.26 -7.38
CA PHE A 71 -9.17 3.85 -7.04
C PHE A 71 -9.15 2.93 -8.27
N ASN A 72 -9.56 3.41 -9.45
CA ASN A 72 -9.39 2.66 -10.71
C ASN A 72 -7.91 2.49 -11.06
N TYR A 73 -7.08 3.51 -10.82
CA TYR A 73 -5.63 3.38 -10.98
C TYR A 73 -5.05 2.26 -10.10
N LEU A 74 -5.45 2.18 -8.82
CA LEU A 74 -5.00 1.08 -7.94
C LEU A 74 -5.55 -0.28 -8.37
N GLU A 75 -6.81 -0.36 -8.76
CA GLU A 75 -7.41 -1.59 -9.29
C GLU A 75 -6.65 -2.10 -10.53
N ASP A 76 -6.23 -1.21 -11.43
CA ASP A 76 -5.45 -1.58 -12.62
C ASP A 76 -3.99 -1.94 -12.28
N ALA A 77 -3.37 -1.24 -11.32
CA ALA A 77 -2.05 -1.61 -10.81
C ALA A 77 -2.06 -3.03 -10.22
N LEU A 78 -3.09 -3.38 -9.44
CA LEU A 78 -3.25 -4.70 -8.83
C LEU A 78 -3.57 -5.82 -9.85
N LYS A 79 -3.92 -5.49 -11.09
CA LYS A 79 -4.08 -6.49 -12.18
C LYS A 79 -2.75 -6.81 -12.87
N LYS A 80 -1.74 -5.95 -12.73
CA LYS A 80 -0.46 -6.08 -13.45
C LYS A 80 0.28 -7.37 -13.08
N TYR A 81 0.16 -7.80 -11.83
CA TYR A 81 0.74 -9.04 -11.32
C TYR A 81 -0.37 -9.95 -10.79
N ASP A 82 -0.49 -11.16 -11.35
CA ASP A 82 -1.46 -12.17 -10.95
C ASP A 82 -0.92 -13.18 -9.94
N ASP A 83 0.35 -13.01 -9.57
CA ASP A 83 1.10 -13.91 -8.70
C ASP A 83 0.94 -13.60 -7.20
N GLY A 84 0.14 -12.62 -6.81
CA GLY A 84 -0.14 -12.30 -5.41
C GLY A 84 -1.19 -11.20 -5.23
N PRO A 85 -1.60 -10.91 -3.99
CA PRO A 85 -2.64 -9.92 -3.71
C PRO A 85 -2.12 -8.48 -3.58
N PHE A 86 -0.80 -8.28 -3.52
CA PHE A 86 -0.15 -6.98 -3.30
C PHE A 86 0.20 -6.26 -4.60
N LEU A 87 0.50 -4.96 -4.52
CA LEU A 87 0.73 -4.08 -5.68
C LEU A 87 1.86 -4.55 -6.60
N LEU A 88 2.83 -5.29 -6.06
CA LEU A 88 3.94 -5.87 -6.82
C LEU A 88 3.89 -7.40 -6.86
N GLY A 89 2.77 -8.00 -6.41
CA GLY A 89 2.61 -9.45 -6.36
C GLY A 89 3.69 -10.14 -5.50
N ARG A 90 4.11 -11.35 -5.87
CA ARG A 90 5.17 -12.10 -5.15
C ARG A 90 6.56 -11.89 -5.78
N ASP A 91 7.59 -11.60 -5.00
CA ASP A 91 8.97 -11.51 -5.55
C ASP A 91 9.71 -12.84 -5.50
N PHE A 92 9.77 -13.54 -6.64
CA PHE A 92 10.44 -14.83 -6.77
C PHE A 92 11.93 -14.75 -7.14
N SER A 93 12.52 -13.56 -7.17
CA SER A 93 13.91 -13.35 -7.62
C SER A 93 14.95 -14.17 -6.84
N LEU A 94 14.69 -14.48 -5.57
CA LEU A 94 15.54 -15.33 -4.73
C LEU A 94 15.63 -16.77 -5.26
N PHE A 95 14.67 -17.21 -6.09
CA PHE A 95 14.59 -18.56 -6.63
C PHE A 95 15.09 -18.69 -8.07
N ARG A 96 15.31 -17.57 -8.78
CA ARG A 96 15.67 -17.60 -10.22
C ARG A 96 17.12 -18.03 -10.47
N GLY A 97 18.00 -18.01 -9.46
CA GLY A 97 19.42 -18.33 -9.58
C GLY A 97 19.88 -19.63 -8.91
N ALA A 98 19.12 -20.16 -7.94
CA ALA A 98 19.39 -21.46 -7.34
C ALA A 98 18.62 -22.53 -8.10
N LYS A 99 19.29 -23.60 -8.54
CA LYS A 99 18.59 -24.84 -8.94
C LYS A 99 17.95 -25.42 -7.68
N VAL A 100 16.80 -24.91 -7.28
CA VAL A 100 16.00 -25.51 -6.20
C VAL A 100 15.38 -26.78 -6.78
N PRO A 101 15.72 -27.97 -6.26
CA PRO A 101 15.11 -29.20 -6.70
C PRO A 101 13.58 -29.13 -6.49
N ALA A 102 12.80 -29.63 -7.44
CA ALA A 102 11.33 -29.49 -7.42
C ALA A 102 10.66 -30.01 -6.12
N TYR A 103 11.29 -30.95 -5.42
CA TYR A 103 10.82 -31.49 -4.15
C TYR A 103 11.06 -30.57 -2.94
N LEU A 104 11.90 -29.54 -3.06
CA LEU A 104 12.12 -28.53 -2.01
C LEU A 104 11.22 -27.31 -2.15
N LEU A 105 10.55 -27.12 -3.29
CA LEU A 105 9.54 -26.05 -3.49
C LEU A 105 8.32 -26.17 -2.55
N HIS A 106 8.13 -27.34 -1.94
CA HIS A 106 6.98 -27.64 -1.06
C HIS A 106 7.46 -28.06 0.34
N SER A 107 8.74 -27.82 0.66
CA SER A 107 9.31 -28.11 1.98
C SER A 107 8.89 -27.01 2.97
N PRO A 108 8.50 -27.34 4.21
CA PRO A 108 8.21 -26.34 5.25
C PRO A 108 9.44 -25.50 5.67
N LEU A 109 10.66 -25.90 5.30
CA LEU A 109 11.88 -25.07 5.44
C LEU A 109 12.03 -24.05 4.29
N TYR A 110 11.20 -24.16 3.26
CA TYR A 110 11.09 -23.31 2.07
C TYR A 110 9.64 -22.84 1.87
N ASP A 111 8.85 -22.83 2.95
CA ASP A 111 7.49 -22.27 3.01
C ASP A 111 7.61 -20.73 2.89
N MET A 112 7.97 -20.29 1.70
CA MET A 112 8.09 -18.90 1.27
C MET A 112 6.74 -18.42 0.69
N ASP A 113 5.65 -18.91 1.28
CA ASP A 113 4.31 -18.36 1.15
C ASP A 113 4.08 -17.21 2.14
N GLU A 114 5.15 -16.60 2.68
CA GLU A 114 5.02 -15.30 3.31
C GLU A 114 4.51 -14.32 2.27
N LEU A 115 3.24 -13.95 2.45
CA LEU A 115 2.56 -12.85 1.79
C LEU A 115 3.42 -11.59 1.99
N LYS A 116 4.34 -11.33 1.05
CA LYS A 116 5.28 -10.22 1.15
C LYS A 116 4.68 -8.98 0.51
N PHE A 117 4.43 -7.97 1.32
CA PHE A 117 4.09 -6.62 0.88
C PHE A 117 5.36 -5.78 0.70
N PHE A 118 5.26 -4.71 -0.07
CA PHE A 118 6.39 -3.82 -0.40
C PHE A 118 6.09 -2.37 0.01
N GLU A 119 7.08 -1.50 -0.15
CA GLU A 119 6.99 -0.07 0.15
C GLU A 119 5.77 0.60 -0.51
N ALA A 120 5.41 0.19 -1.74
CA ALA A 120 4.19 0.67 -2.39
C ALA A 120 2.94 0.39 -1.55
N ASP A 121 2.77 -0.82 -1.02
CA ASP A 121 1.58 -1.16 -0.24
C ASP A 121 1.48 -0.28 1.02
N ILE A 122 2.62 -0.05 1.69
CA ILE A 122 2.75 0.84 2.87
C ILE A 122 2.43 2.29 2.51
N ALA A 123 2.85 2.76 1.34
CA ALA A 123 2.62 4.13 0.90
C ALA A 123 1.14 4.42 0.65
N TYR A 124 0.39 3.46 0.09
CA TYR A 124 -1.00 3.67 -0.29
C TYR A 124 -2.01 3.35 0.82
N ILE A 125 -1.79 2.30 1.62
CA ILE A 125 -2.82 1.81 2.55
C ILE A 125 -3.32 2.84 3.58
N PRO A 126 -2.50 3.74 4.15
CA PRO A 126 -2.99 4.72 5.12
C PRO A 126 -4.02 5.68 4.50
N PHE A 127 -3.87 6.00 3.21
CA PHE A 127 -4.82 6.85 2.49
C PHE A 127 -6.07 6.05 2.10
N VAL A 128 -5.91 4.83 1.56
CA VAL A 128 -7.05 3.99 1.22
C VAL A 128 -7.95 3.74 2.44
N GLU A 129 -7.37 3.41 3.60
CA GLU A 129 -8.12 3.22 4.85
C GLU A 129 -8.95 4.46 5.22
N ARG A 130 -8.30 5.63 5.28
CA ARG A 130 -8.96 6.88 5.71
C ARG A 130 -10.06 7.30 4.76
N PHE A 131 -9.81 7.21 3.46
CA PHE A 131 -10.77 7.62 2.44
C PHE A 131 -11.89 6.58 2.25
N GLN A 132 -11.64 5.29 2.47
CA GLN A 132 -12.70 4.28 2.52
C GLN A 132 -13.73 4.64 3.61
N ILE A 133 -13.26 4.92 4.83
CA ILE A 133 -14.11 5.31 5.96
C ILE A 133 -14.89 6.58 5.62
N PHE A 134 -14.17 7.63 5.20
CA PHE A 134 -14.77 8.94 5.02
C PHE A 134 -15.75 9.01 3.85
N LEU A 135 -15.38 8.46 2.69
CA LEU A 135 -16.24 8.48 1.50
C LEU A 135 -17.48 7.61 1.67
N SER A 136 -17.35 6.47 2.35
CA SER A 136 -18.50 5.63 2.70
C SER A 136 -19.46 6.36 3.65
N GLU A 137 -18.95 6.98 4.71
CA GLU A 137 -19.81 7.61 5.72
C GLU A 137 -20.46 8.91 5.22
N VAL A 138 -19.70 9.78 4.54
CA VAL A 138 -20.15 11.13 4.18
C VAL A 138 -20.81 11.17 2.81
N PHE A 139 -20.24 10.47 1.82
CA PHE A 139 -20.67 10.53 0.43
C PHE A 139 -21.44 9.28 -0.02
N LYS A 140 -21.56 8.27 0.85
CA LYS A 140 -22.18 6.97 0.53
C LYS A 140 -21.53 6.28 -0.67
N TYR A 141 -20.24 6.57 -0.89
CA TYR A 141 -19.47 6.02 -2.00
C TYR A 141 -18.70 4.78 -1.55
N ASP A 142 -18.97 3.65 -2.22
CA ASP A 142 -18.26 2.40 -2.01
C ASP A 142 -17.04 2.31 -2.93
N ILE A 143 -15.84 2.43 -2.35
CA ILE A 143 -14.59 2.41 -3.12
C ILE A 143 -14.25 1.02 -3.68
N ILE A 144 -14.85 -0.07 -3.16
CA ILE A 144 -14.57 -1.43 -3.64
C ILE A 144 -15.61 -1.95 -4.64
N ALA A 145 -16.73 -1.25 -4.82
CA ALA A 145 -17.72 -1.59 -5.83
C ALA A 145 -17.08 -1.57 -7.24
N GLY A 146 -17.12 -2.73 -7.92
CA GLY A 146 -16.47 -2.91 -9.22
C GLY A 146 -14.95 -3.02 -9.21
N ARG A 147 -14.31 -3.08 -8.02
CA ARG A 147 -12.85 -3.15 -7.84
C ARG A 147 -12.44 -4.36 -6.99
N PRO A 148 -12.60 -5.59 -7.52
CA PRO A 148 -12.37 -6.81 -6.75
C PRO A 148 -10.91 -7.00 -6.33
N LYS A 149 -9.94 -6.51 -7.11
CA LYS A 149 -8.52 -6.61 -6.72
C LYS A 149 -8.21 -5.66 -5.58
N LEU A 150 -8.73 -4.43 -5.61
CA LEU A 150 -8.65 -3.49 -4.49
C LEU A 150 -9.29 -4.07 -3.22
N ALA A 151 -10.46 -4.72 -3.34
CA ALA A 151 -11.12 -5.38 -2.22
C ALA A 151 -10.24 -6.47 -1.59
N ALA A 152 -9.67 -7.36 -2.41
CA ALA A 152 -8.77 -8.41 -1.94
C ALA A 152 -7.50 -7.84 -1.31
N TRP A 153 -6.91 -6.80 -1.91
CA TRP A 153 -5.73 -6.12 -1.36
C TRP A 153 -5.98 -5.54 0.03
N ILE A 154 -7.12 -4.86 0.23
CA ILE A 154 -7.54 -4.35 1.55
C ILE A 154 -7.72 -5.51 2.53
N GLU A 155 -8.36 -6.60 2.13
CA GLU A 155 -8.57 -7.78 2.98
C GLU A 155 -7.24 -8.39 3.44
N GLU A 156 -6.28 -8.58 2.53
CA GLU A 156 -4.98 -9.17 2.83
C GLU A 156 -4.11 -8.26 3.71
N LEU A 157 -4.08 -6.95 3.45
CA LEU A 157 -3.38 -6.02 4.32
C LEU A 157 -3.96 -6.02 5.74
N ASN A 158 -5.29 -6.14 5.88
CA ASN A 158 -5.94 -6.25 7.18
C ASN A 158 -5.59 -7.53 7.95
N LYS A 159 -4.90 -8.50 7.35
CA LYS A 159 -4.40 -9.70 8.05
C LYS A 159 -3.02 -9.45 8.69
N ILE A 160 -2.28 -8.42 8.28
CA ILE A 160 -0.93 -8.09 8.76
C ILE A 160 -0.99 -7.44 10.14
N ASP A 161 -0.39 -8.09 11.14
CA ASP A 161 -0.44 -7.60 12.53
C ASP A 161 0.26 -6.23 12.71
N ALA A 162 1.35 -5.99 11.99
CA ALA A 162 2.05 -4.69 12.02
C ALA A 162 1.14 -3.54 11.52
N TYR A 163 0.31 -3.78 10.50
CA TYR A 163 -0.62 -2.77 10.01
C TYR A 163 -1.85 -2.63 10.92
N LYS A 164 -2.42 -3.72 11.45
CA LYS A 164 -3.55 -3.66 12.39
C LYS A 164 -3.30 -2.71 13.57
N GLN A 165 -2.06 -2.67 14.07
CA GLN A 165 -1.65 -1.82 15.19
C GLN A 165 -1.66 -0.32 14.87
N THR A 166 -1.60 0.07 13.59
CA THR A 166 -1.54 1.48 13.16
C THR A 166 -2.86 2.03 12.65
N LYS A 167 -3.89 1.17 12.56
CA LYS A 167 -5.22 1.53 12.04
C LYS A 167 -5.90 2.61 12.87
N ILE A 168 -6.82 3.30 12.21
CA ILE A 168 -7.70 4.27 12.85
C ILE A 168 -8.57 3.55 13.90
N VAL A 169 -8.33 3.87 15.17
CA VAL A 169 -9.04 3.26 16.31
C VAL A 169 -10.50 3.71 16.38
N ASP A 170 -10.75 5.00 16.14
CA ASP A 170 -12.10 5.58 16.13
C ASP A 170 -12.43 6.20 14.75
N PRO A 171 -13.16 5.45 13.90
CA PRO A 171 -13.62 5.96 12.61
C PRO A 171 -14.48 7.23 12.71
N LYS A 172 -15.25 7.41 13.80
CA LYS A 172 -16.10 8.60 13.97
C LYS A 172 -15.25 9.84 14.19
N GLN A 173 -14.21 9.72 15.01
CA GLN A 173 -13.26 10.81 15.23
C GLN A 173 -12.57 11.24 13.93
N LEU A 174 -12.19 10.29 13.07
CA LEU A 174 -11.64 10.59 11.74
C LEU A 174 -12.65 11.39 10.89
N VAL A 175 -13.90 10.93 10.83
CA VAL A 175 -14.95 11.59 10.04
C VAL A 175 -15.22 13.00 10.52
N GLU A 176 -15.33 13.21 11.84
CA GLU A 176 -15.55 14.53 12.42
C GLU A 176 -14.38 15.48 12.14
N TYR A 177 -13.14 15.00 12.32
CA TYR A 177 -11.94 15.76 11.99
C TYR A 177 -11.89 16.16 10.50
N TYR A 178 -12.19 15.22 9.59
CA TYR A 178 -12.17 15.51 8.15
C TYR A 178 -13.28 16.49 7.74
N LYS A 179 -14.48 16.36 8.31
CA LYS A 179 -15.55 17.36 8.13
C LYS A 179 -15.06 18.74 8.57
N GLN A 180 -14.56 18.88 9.79
CA GLN A 180 -14.09 20.17 10.31
C GLN A 180 -12.96 20.78 9.47
N ARG A 181 -12.06 19.95 8.94
CA ARG A 181 -10.85 20.42 8.24
C ARG A 181 -11.08 20.72 6.77
N PHE A 182 -12.00 20.03 6.10
CA PHE A 182 -12.12 20.04 4.64
C PHE A 182 -13.51 20.40 4.09
N MET A 183 -14.54 20.45 4.93
CA MET A 183 -15.92 20.82 4.56
C MET A 183 -16.36 22.07 5.32
#